data_AF-A0A239LIW5-F1
#
_entry.id   AF-A0A239LIW5-F1
#
_cell.length_a   1.000
_cell.length_b   1.000
_cell.length_c   1.000
_cell.angle_alpha   90.00
_cell.angle_beta   90.00
_cell.angle_gamma   90.00
#
_symmetry.space_group_name_H-M   'P 1'
#
loop_
_entity.id
_entity.type
_entity.pdbx_description
1 polymer ?
#
loop_
_entity_poly.entity_id
_entity_poly.type
_entity_poly.pdbx_seq_one_letter_code
_entity_poly.pdbx_strand_id
1 'polypeptide(L)'
;MKQKHRNLHIIATDGCFYNNSEFMVGIEPNAKDLEASFAMEVINMLEREGKINGAIKNNMANWQHSGFNVYCGQSVKPWDKEGLERLAQYIVRAPISQERITYVSNSMDGINRIIYKGKTSNMYEPFTALDWLARLVSHFYHV
;
A
#
# COMPACT_ATOMS: atom_id res chain seq x y z
N MET A 1 -11.29 -17.86 8.60
CA MET A 1 -10.63 -17.26 7.41
C MET A 1 -10.22 -15.84 7.77
N LYS A 2 -8.96 -15.42 7.55
CA LYS A 2 -8.55 -14.02 7.75
C LYS A 2 -8.95 -13.21 6.51
N GLN A 3 -9.78 -12.18 6.67
CA GLN A 3 -10.06 -11.22 5.60
C GLN A 3 -8.80 -10.40 5.29
N LYS A 4 -8.46 -10.29 4.02
CA LYS A 4 -7.34 -9.46 3.55
C LYS A 4 -7.89 -8.09 3.16
N HIS A 5 -7.51 -7.06 3.89
CA HIS A 5 -7.81 -5.67 3.54
C HIS A 5 -6.69 -5.11 2.65
N ARG A 6 -7.07 -4.45 1.56
CA ARG A 6 -6.15 -3.72 0.69
C ARG A 6 -6.07 -2.30 1.22
N ASN A 7 -4.87 -1.85 1.54
CA ASN A 7 -4.64 -0.51 2.08
C ASN A 7 -3.78 0.28 1.09
N LEU A 8 -3.97 1.60 1.08
CA LEU A 8 -3.15 2.55 0.35
C LEU A 8 -2.70 3.62 1.35
N HIS A 9 -1.42 3.93 1.35
CA HIS A 9 -0.85 5.00 2.17
C HIS A 9 -0.38 6.14 1.27
N ILE A 10 -0.83 7.35 1.57
CA ILE A 10 -0.44 8.57 0.85
C ILE A 10 0.28 9.46 1.86
N ILE A 11 1.52 9.84 1.52
CA ILE A 11 2.26 10.88 2.23
C ILE A 11 2.26 12.09 1.31
N ALA A 12 1.67 13.18 1.78
CA ALA A 12 1.58 14.43 1.05
C ALA A 12 2.04 15.58 1.94
N THR A 13 2.49 16.67 1.32
CA THR A 13 2.76 17.93 2.04
C THR A 13 1.45 18.49 2.58
N ASP A 14 1.50 19.12 3.75
CA ASP A 14 0.33 19.74 4.40
C ASP A 14 -0.07 21.08 3.77
N GLY A 15 0.37 21.34 2.53
CA GLY A 15 0.29 22.64 1.90
C GLY A 15 0.96 22.66 0.52
N CYS A 16 1.02 23.85 -0.07
CA CYS A 16 1.63 24.10 -1.37
C CYS A 16 2.38 25.43 -1.39
N PHE A 17 3.23 25.62 -2.40
CA PHE A 17 3.95 26.87 -2.61
C PHE A 17 3.19 27.77 -3.59
N TYR A 18 3.12 29.06 -3.27
CA TYR A 18 2.74 30.09 -4.21
C TYR A 18 3.83 30.36 -5.24
N ASN A 19 3.48 31.07 -6.32
CA ASN A 19 4.43 31.48 -7.36
C ASN A 19 5.57 32.37 -6.80
N ASN A 20 5.36 33.05 -5.67
CA ASN A 20 6.38 33.82 -4.96
C ASN A 20 7.26 32.97 -4.01
N SER A 21 7.16 31.64 -4.06
CA SER A 21 7.88 30.67 -3.20
C SER A 21 7.50 30.70 -1.71
N GLU A 22 6.40 31.37 -1.35
CA GLU A 22 5.84 31.30 -0.01
C GLU A 22 5.04 30.00 0.18
N PHE A 23 5.25 29.31 1.31
CA PHE A 23 4.53 28.08 1.63
C PHE A 23 3.22 28.40 2.37
N MET A 24 2.11 27.87 1.86
CA MET A 24 0.80 27.96 2.49
C MET A 24 0.38 26.59 3.01
N VAL A 25 0.05 26.55 4.30
CA VAL A 25 -0.58 25.38 4.93
C VAL A 25 -2.02 25.25 4.43
N GLY A 26 -2.37 24.08 3.95
CA GLY A 26 -3.71 23.73 3.49
C GLY A 26 -4.69 23.50 4.64
N ILE A 27 -5.95 23.27 4.27
CA ILE A 27 -6.98 22.88 5.24
C ILE A 27 -6.75 21.42 5.64
N GLU A 28 -6.84 21.13 6.94
CA GLU A 28 -6.74 19.76 7.44
C GLU A 28 -7.86 18.90 6.84
N PRO A 29 -7.53 17.79 6.16
CA PRO A 29 -8.53 16.98 5.49
C PRO A 29 -9.39 16.23 6.51
N ASN A 30 -10.70 16.17 6.24
CA ASN A 30 -11.63 15.35 6.99
C ASN A 30 -11.89 14.05 6.23
N ALA A 31 -11.58 12.92 6.86
CA ALA A 31 -11.73 11.59 6.27
C ALA A 31 -13.15 11.30 5.76
N LYS A 32 -14.18 11.82 6.44
CA LYS A 32 -15.59 11.61 6.03
C LYS A 32 -15.91 12.25 4.69
N ASP A 33 -15.27 13.38 4.39
CA ASP A 33 -15.50 14.13 3.16
C ASP A 33 -14.75 13.47 1.97
N LEU A 34 -13.76 12.64 2.25
CA LEU A 34 -12.93 11.96 1.26
C LEU A 34 -13.40 10.53 0.94
N GLU A 35 -14.03 9.83 1.89
CA GLU A 35 -14.34 8.40 1.75
C GLU A 35 -15.24 8.11 0.54
N ALA A 36 -16.32 8.88 0.36
CA ALA A 36 -17.24 8.69 -0.76
C ALA A 36 -16.57 8.95 -2.12
N SER A 37 -15.78 10.02 -2.21
CA SER A 37 -15.01 10.37 -3.41
C SER A 37 -13.98 9.29 -3.73
N PHE A 38 -13.24 8.81 -2.72
CA PHE A 38 -12.28 7.73 -2.88
C PHE A 38 -12.94 6.43 -3.36
N ALA A 39 -14.04 6.02 -2.73
CA ALA A 39 -14.79 4.83 -3.13
C ALA A 39 -15.25 4.93 -4.60
N MET A 40 -15.81 6.08 -4.99
CA MET A 40 -16.30 6.29 -6.34
C MET A 40 -15.17 6.29 -7.38
N GLU A 41 -14.02 6.92 -7.08
CA GLU A 41 -12.85 6.90 -7.97
C GLU A 41 -12.30 5.49 -8.17
N VAL A 42 -12.25 4.66 -7.12
CA VAL A 42 -11.83 3.26 -7.24
C VAL A 42 -12.83 2.47 -8.10
N ILE A 43 -14.13 2.63 -7.88
CA ILE A 43 -15.17 1.93 -8.66
C ILE A 43 -15.13 2.38 -10.12
N ASN A 44 -15.01 3.68 -10.39
CA ASN A 44 -14.88 4.24 -11.74
C ASN A 44 -13.63 3.70 -12.45
N MET A 45 -12.51 3.61 -11.74
CA MET A 45 -11.29 2.99 -12.27
C MET A 45 -11.54 1.52 -12.64
N LEU A 46 -12.17 0.72 -11.77
CA LEU A 46 -12.45 -0.68 -12.07
C LEU A 46 -13.35 -0.87 -13.30
N GLU A 47 -14.34 0.01 -13.48
CA GLU A 47 -15.20 0.01 -14.68
C GLU A 47 -14.39 0.38 -15.93
N ARG A 48 -13.57 1.43 -15.86
CA ARG A 48 -12.69 1.87 -16.96
C ARG A 48 -11.69 0.78 -17.39
N GLU A 49 -11.18 0.01 -16.43
CA GLU A 49 -10.27 -1.13 -16.67
C GLU A 49 -11.01 -2.42 -17.07
N GLY A 50 -12.33 -2.36 -17.29
CA GLY A 50 -13.16 -3.49 -17.71
C GLY A 50 -13.26 -4.61 -16.68
N LYS A 51 -12.96 -4.34 -15.40
CA LYS A 51 -13.03 -5.32 -14.31
C LYS A 51 -14.45 -5.50 -13.77
N ILE A 52 -15.29 -4.47 -13.94
CA ILE A 52 -16.72 -4.47 -13.62
C ILE A 52 -17.51 -3.78 -14.74
N ASN A 53 -18.83 -3.93 -14.75
CA ASN A 53 -19.73 -3.22 -15.66
C ASN A 53 -20.63 -2.23 -14.90
N GLY A 54 -21.38 -1.41 -15.63
CA GLY A 54 -22.26 -0.40 -15.05
C GLY A 54 -23.33 -0.95 -14.09
N ALA A 55 -23.82 -2.17 -14.32
CA ALA A 55 -24.77 -2.80 -13.40
C ALA A 55 -24.13 -3.15 -12.05
N ILE A 56 -22.89 -3.68 -12.07
CA ILE A 56 -22.12 -3.96 -10.86
C ILE A 56 -21.79 -2.66 -10.13
N LYS A 57 -21.36 -1.62 -10.83
CA LYS A 57 -21.10 -0.29 -10.26
C LYS A 57 -22.33 0.28 -9.54
N ASN A 58 -23.49 0.26 -10.20
CA ASN A 58 -24.74 0.75 -9.61
C ASN A 58 -25.14 -0.05 -8.37
N ASN A 59 -24.91 -1.36 -8.35
CA ASN A 59 -25.14 -2.18 -7.17
C ASN A 59 -24.20 -1.77 -6.03
N MET A 60 -22.89 -1.66 -6.29
CA MET A 60 -21.88 -1.27 -5.30
C MET A 60 -22.14 0.11 -4.68
N ALA A 61 -22.61 1.07 -5.49
CA ALA A 61 -22.95 2.42 -5.03
C ALA A 61 -24.13 2.45 -4.03
N ASN A 62 -24.96 1.40 -3.99
CA ASN A 62 -26.13 1.30 -3.11
C ASN A 62 -25.89 0.43 -1.87
N TRP A 63 -24.65 -0.03 -1.63
CA TRP A 63 -24.35 -0.81 -0.44
C TRP A 63 -24.49 0.03 0.84
N GLN A 64 -25.17 -0.54 1.84
CA GLN A 64 -25.31 0.08 3.17
C GLN A 64 -23.95 0.36 3.82
N HIS A 65 -22.97 -0.51 3.58
CA HIS A 65 -21.58 -0.31 3.96
C HIS A 65 -20.73 -0.41 2.69
N SER A 66 -20.11 0.70 2.31
CA SER A 66 -19.29 0.80 1.08
C SER A 66 -18.14 -0.21 1.06
N GLY A 67 -17.65 -0.61 2.23
CA GLY A 67 -16.44 -1.42 2.38
C GLY A 67 -15.14 -0.61 2.22
N PHE A 68 -15.25 0.70 1.98
CA PHE A 68 -14.14 1.64 1.92
C PHE A 68 -13.98 2.35 3.25
N ASN A 69 -12.74 2.71 3.57
CA ASN A 69 -12.45 3.55 4.71
C ASN A 69 -11.26 4.46 4.39
N VAL A 70 -11.37 5.72 4.76
CA VAL A 70 -10.27 6.69 4.69
C VAL A 70 -9.88 7.08 6.12
N TYR A 71 -8.57 7.20 6.35
CA TYR A 71 -8.02 7.73 7.58
C TYR A 71 -7.10 8.90 7.25
N CYS A 72 -7.35 10.04 7.87
CA CYS A 72 -6.47 11.21 7.81
C CYS A 72 -5.60 11.22 9.07
N GLY A 73 -4.29 11.00 8.89
CA GLY A 73 -3.32 11.09 9.97
C GLY A 73 -3.02 12.54 10.37
N GLN A 74 -2.42 12.71 11.54
CA GLN A 74 -1.96 14.02 12.00
C GLN A 74 -0.73 14.48 11.21
N SER A 75 -0.64 15.80 10.96
CA SER A 75 0.52 16.40 10.29
C SER A 75 1.80 16.25 11.12
N VAL A 76 2.88 15.81 10.46
CA VAL A 76 4.22 15.74 11.06
C VAL A 76 4.88 17.10 10.90
N LYS A 77 5.13 17.79 12.03
CA LYS A 77 5.68 19.15 12.01
C LYS A 77 7.20 19.13 11.75
N PRO A 78 7.80 20.17 11.15
CA PRO A 78 9.24 20.20 10.86
C PRO A 78 10.15 20.07 12.09
N TRP A 79 9.64 20.44 13.27
CA TRP A 79 10.37 20.32 14.54
C TRP A 79 10.04 19.04 15.32
N ASP A 80 9.10 18.22 14.84
CA ASP A 80 8.77 16.92 15.44
C ASP A 80 9.78 15.86 14.99
N LYS A 81 10.91 15.79 15.69
CA LYS A 81 11.99 14.84 15.36
C LYS A 81 11.53 13.39 15.40
N GLU A 82 10.69 13.02 16.37
CA GLU A 82 10.19 11.65 16.53
C GLU A 82 9.22 11.28 15.40
N GLY A 83 8.31 12.20 15.04
CA GLY A 83 7.42 12.05 13.90
C GLY A 83 8.17 11.93 12.57
N LEU A 84 9.18 12.77 12.37
CA LEU A 84 10.04 12.72 11.18
C LEU A 84 10.84 11.42 11.11
N GLU A 85 11.37 10.92 12.24
CA GLU A 85 12.08 9.64 12.29
C GLU A 85 11.14 8.49 11.92
N ARG A 86 9.92 8.44 12.51
CA ARG A 86 8.90 7.44 12.16
C ARG A 86 8.54 7.48 10.68
N LEU A 87 8.39 8.68 10.10
CA LEU A 87 8.10 8.85 8.69
C LEU A 87 9.27 8.39 7.81
N ALA A 88 10.49 8.74 8.16
CA ALA A 88 11.69 8.29 7.45
C ALA A 88 11.80 6.75 7.49
N GLN A 89 11.64 6.15 8.68
CA GLN A 89 11.60 4.69 8.85
C GLN A 89 10.51 4.04 8.00
N TYR A 90 9.34 4.67 7.87
CA TYR A 90 8.26 4.21 6.99
C TYR A 90 8.66 4.25 5.51
N ILE A 91 9.23 5.37 5.05
CA ILE A 91 9.65 5.57 3.64
C ILE A 91 10.79 4.64 3.25
N VAL A 92 11.81 4.50 4.11
CA VAL A 92 12.98 3.65 3.81
C VAL A 92 12.72 2.17 4.07
N ARG A 93 11.52 1.82 4.56
CA ARG A 93 11.22 0.45 4.95
C ARG A 93 11.32 -0.46 3.74
N ALA A 94 12.32 -1.34 3.77
CA ALA A 94 12.37 -2.45 2.84
C ALA A 94 11.06 -3.25 2.97
N PRO A 95 10.32 -3.50 1.86
CA PRO A 95 9.04 -4.20 1.92
C PRO A 95 9.20 -5.64 2.43
N ILE A 96 10.42 -6.16 2.37
CA ILE A 96 10.81 -7.48 2.80
C ILE A 96 12.11 -7.39 3.63
N SER A 97 12.16 -8.12 4.74
CA SER A 97 13.38 -8.24 5.53
C SER A 97 14.31 -9.25 4.88
N GLN A 98 15.57 -8.87 4.66
CA GLN A 98 16.60 -9.74 4.10
C GLN A 98 16.88 -10.96 5.00
N GLU A 99 16.76 -10.82 6.32
CA GLU A 99 16.93 -11.90 7.31
C GLU A 99 15.93 -13.06 7.12
N ARG A 100 14.89 -12.84 6.32
CA ARG A 100 13.85 -13.82 6.01
C ARG A 100 14.05 -14.49 4.66
N ILE A 101 15.16 -14.23 3.99
CA ILE A 101 15.50 -14.78 2.68
C ILE A 101 16.73 -15.66 2.84
N THR A 102 16.57 -16.95 2.53
CA THR A 102 17.71 -17.87 2.43
C THR A 102 17.88 -18.29 0.99
N TYR A 103 19.03 -17.98 0.41
CA TYR A 103 19.40 -18.46 -0.92
C TYR A 103 19.99 -19.86 -0.83
N VAL A 104 19.44 -20.79 -1.61
CA VAL A 104 19.94 -22.16 -1.72
C VAL A 104 20.43 -22.36 -3.14
N SER A 105 21.75 -22.47 -3.28
CA SER A 105 22.40 -22.82 -4.54
C SER A 105 22.75 -24.31 -4.58
N ASN A 106 23.01 -24.82 -5.78
CA ASN A 106 23.48 -26.20 -6.00
C ASN A 106 22.48 -27.28 -5.53
N SER A 107 21.19 -27.03 -5.73
CA SER A 107 20.17 -28.05 -5.59
C SER A 107 20.46 -29.24 -6.51
N MET A 108 20.07 -30.46 -6.10
CA MET A 108 20.29 -31.70 -6.87
C MET A 108 19.70 -31.66 -8.29
N ASP A 109 18.68 -30.83 -8.52
CA ASP A 109 18.04 -30.61 -9.82
C ASP A 109 18.62 -29.43 -10.62
N GLY A 110 19.71 -28.82 -10.14
CA GLY A 110 20.36 -27.67 -10.78
C GLY A 110 19.60 -26.35 -10.67
N ILE A 111 18.47 -26.32 -9.96
CA ILE A 111 17.63 -25.12 -9.85
C ILE A 111 17.93 -24.39 -8.54
N ASN A 112 18.45 -23.17 -8.63
CA ASN A 112 18.64 -22.30 -7.49
C ASN A 112 17.28 -21.84 -6.93
N ARG A 113 17.17 -21.83 -5.59
CA ARG A 113 15.92 -21.52 -4.89
C ARG A 113 16.12 -20.44 -3.85
N ILE A 114 15.03 -19.76 -3.56
CA ILE A 114 14.93 -18.76 -2.50
C ILE A 114 13.89 -19.25 -1.52
N ILE A 115 14.30 -19.47 -0.27
CA ILE A 115 13.38 -19.82 0.82
C ILE A 115 13.03 -18.54 1.55
N TYR A 116 11.75 -18.18 1.53
CA TYR A 116 11.25 -17.02 2.25
C TYR A 116 10.50 -17.43 3.52
N LYS A 117 10.84 -16.81 4.64
CA LYS A 117 10.11 -16.95 5.90
C LYS A 117 9.00 -15.90 5.99
N GLY A 118 7.74 -16.33 5.90
CA GLY A 118 6.58 -15.45 5.96
C GLY A 118 6.47 -14.68 7.28
N LYS A 119 6.19 -13.36 7.20
CA LYS A 119 6.14 -12.47 8.37
C LYS A 119 5.19 -12.91 9.48
N THR A 120 4.00 -13.33 9.08
CA THR A 120 2.89 -13.60 9.99
C THR A 120 2.60 -15.09 10.07
N SER A 121 2.92 -15.85 9.02
CA SER A 121 2.74 -17.29 8.99
C SER A 121 3.88 -18.03 9.70
N ASN A 122 5.08 -17.44 9.80
CA ASN A 122 6.32 -18.13 10.18
C ASN A 122 6.63 -19.38 9.34
N MET A 123 5.93 -19.56 8.21
CA MET A 123 6.13 -20.66 7.28
C MET A 123 7.29 -20.34 6.36
N TYR A 124 8.04 -21.39 5.97
CA TYR A 124 9.10 -21.30 4.98
C TYR A 124 8.54 -21.73 3.63
N GLU A 125 8.54 -20.82 2.67
CA GLU A 125 8.03 -21.04 1.32
C GLU A 125 9.20 -21.01 0.32
N PRO A 126 9.45 -22.10 -0.42
CA PRO A 126 10.49 -22.13 -1.45
C PRO A 126 9.95 -21.54 -2.76
N PHE A 127 10.77 -20.71 -3.41
CA PHE A 127 10.50 -20.11 -4.72
C PHE A 127 11.66 -20.37 -5.67
N THR A 128 11.37 -20.48 -6.96
CA THR A 128 12.41 -20.29 -7.99
C THR A 128 12.85 -18.82 -8.00
N ALA A 129 13.99 -18.52 -8.60
CA ALA A 129 14.44 -17.13 -8.72
C ALA A 129 13.42 -16.24 -9.45
N LEU A 130 12.77 -16.77 -10.50
CA LEU A 130 11.78 -16.02 -11.27
C LEU A 130 10.48 -15.82 -10.48
N ASP A 131 9.98 -16.85 -9.81
CA ASP A 131 8.77 -16.75 -8.97
C ASP A 131 9.00 -15.78 -7.80
N TRP A 132 10.21 -15.77 -7.24
CA TRP A 132 10.59 -14.85 -6.19
C TRP A 132 10.56 -13.40 -6.66
N LEU A 133 11.10 -13.11 -7.85
CA LEU A 133 11.03 -11.76 -8.45
C LEU A 133 9.58 -11.34 -8.70
N ALA A 134 8.73 -12.22 -9.25
CA ALA A 134 7.31 -11.95 -9.44
C ALA A 134 6.58 -11.66 -8.11
N ARG A 135 6.93 -12.43 -7.06
CA ARG A 135 6.38 -12.26 -5.71
C ARG A 135 6.84 -10.96 -5.06
N LEU A 136 8.11 -10.59 -5.24
CA LEU A 136 8.69 -9.34 -4.78
C LEU A 136 7.95 -8.14 -5.37
N VAL A 137 7.84 -8.10 -6.69
CA VAL A 137 7.13 -7.04 -7.42
C VAL A 137 5.69 -6.91 -6.92
N SER A 138 5.00 -8.03 -6.72
CA SER A 138 3.64 -8.04 -6.16
C SER A 138 3.58 -7.51 -4.72
N HIS A 139 4.62 -7.69 -3.91
CA HIS A 139 4.68 -7.20 -2.54
C HIS A 139 4.86 -5.68 -2.47
N PHE A 140 5.60 -5.06 -3.40
CA PHE A 140 5.75 -3.60 -3.48
C PHE A 140 4.42 -2.86 -3.71
N TYR A 141 3.45 -3.49 -4.39
CA TYR A 141 2.10 -2.94 -4.59
C TYR A 141 1.11 -3.26 -3.45
N HIS A 142 1.59 -3.85 -2.35
CA HIS A 142 0.77 -4.32 -1.23
C HIS A 142 1.23 -3.79 0.14
N VAL A 143 2.21 -2.88 0.17
CA VAL A 143 2.66 -2.16 1.38
C VAL A 143 1.94 -0.82 1.49
#